data_AF-A0A7S3DWG4-F1
#
_entry.id   AF-A0A7S3DWG4-F1
#
_cell.length_a   1.000
_cell.length_b   1.000
_cell.length_c   1.000
_cell.angle_alpha   90.00
_cell.angle_beta   90.00
_cell.angle_gamma   90.00
#
_symmetry.space_group_name_H-M   'P 1'
#
loop_
_entity.id
_entity.type
_entity.pdbx_description
1 polymer ?
#
loop_
_entity_poly.entity_id
_entity_poly.type
_entity_poly.pdbx_seq_one_letter_code
_entity_poly.pdbx_strand_id
1 'polypeptide(L)'
;AIFAPGVKLQLIDILPNGNERMLLGTTSNTKTLRDTISIILGTKTLSSLKEFEVDLCDVLTESSPSTERNEENDSETQQNKSEQNTDSPTAQWHVRGYISKIPNSSNSGERLRDEQCYSINKRPVDLPRFSRMFNEVWRSL
;
A
#
# COMPACT_ATOMS: atom_id res chain seq x y z
N ALA A 1 7.17 -5.34 -9.87
CA ALA A 1 8.08 -6.36 -9.30
C ALA A 1 7.94 -6.46 -7.78
N ILE A 2 8.00 -5.36 -7.01
CA ILE A 2 7.87 -5.35 -5.53
C ILE A 2 6.63 -6.11 -5.02
N PHE A 3 5.46 -5.90 -5.61
CA PHE A 3 4.20 -6.55 -5.18
C PHE A 3 3.95 -7.96 -5.74
N ALA A 4 4.94 -8.58 -6.37
CA ALA A 4 4.83 -9.89 -7.00
C ALA A 4 5.78 -10.93 -6.38
N PRO A 5 5.66 -11.25 -5.07
CA PRO A 5 6.44 -12.32 -4.47
C PRO A 5 6.13 -13.65 -5.15
N GLY A 6 7.14 -14.51 -5.26
CA GLY A 6 7.05 -15.82 -5.93
C GLY A 6 7.17 -15.77 -7.45
N VAL A 7 7.30 -14.58 -8.04
CA VAL A 7 7.40 -14.41 -9.50
C VAL A 7 8.84 -14.05 -9.90
N LYS A 8 9.39 -14.79 -10.86
CA LYS A 8 10.68 -14.49 -11.50
C LYS A 8 10.47 -13.49 -12.63
N LEU A 9 10.99 -12.28 -12.47
CA LEU A 9 10.99 -11.21 -13.46
C LEU A 9 12.43 -10.86 -13.79
N GLN A 10 12.75 -10.74 -15.07
CA GLN A 10 14.07 -10.33 -15.55
C GLN A 10 13.91 -9.21 -16.56
N LEU A 11 14.61 -8.11 -16.33
CA LEU A 11 14.75 -7.02 -17.30
C LEU A 11 16.21 -6.96 -17.71
N ILE A 12 16.46 -7.11 -19.00
CA ILE A 12 17.79 -7.12 -19.58
C ILE A 12 17.82 -6.04 -20.66
N ASP A 13 18.85 -5.21 -20.61
CA ASP A 13 19.18 -4.22 -21.62
C ASP A 13 20.21 -4.81 -22.58
N ILE A 14 19.90 -4.82 -23.88
CA ILE A 14 20.79 -5.35 -24.92
C ILE A 14 21.52 -4.16 -25.53
N LEU A 15 22.80 -4.04 -25.22
CA LEU A 15 23.63 -2.93 -25.63
C LEU A 15 23.95 -3.01 -27.14
N PRO A 16 24.29 -1.89 -27.80
CA PRO A 16 24.59 -1.87 -29.24
C PRO A 16 25.75 -2.78 -29.69
N ASN A 17 26.64 -3.15 -28.75
CA ASN A 17 27.74 -4.08 -28.98
C ASN A 17 27.33 -5.56 -28.84
N GLY A 18 26.05 -5.85 -28.59
CA GLY A 18 25.53 -7.19 -28.37
C GLY A 18 25.66 -7.70 -26.93
N ASN A 19 26.25 -6.93 -26.01
CA ASN A 19 26.37 -7.32 -24.62
C ASN A 19 25.05 -7.12 -23.88
N GLU A 20 24.72 -8.05 -22.99
CA GLU A 20 23.55 -7.97 -22.13
C GLU A 20 23.89 -7.34 -20.77
N ARG A 21 23.02 -6.45 -20.29
CA ARG A 21 23.09 -5.85 -18.96
C ARG A 21 21.79 -6.11 -18.21
N MET A 22 21.84 -6.87 -17.13
CA MET A 22 20.68 -7.08 -16.26
C MET A 22 20.35 -5.79 -15.48
N LEU A 23 19.14 -5.28 -15.65
CA LEU A 23 18.63 -4.09 -14.96
C LEU A 23 17.78 -4.46 -13.73
N LEU A 24 17.06 -5.58 -13.80
CA LEU A 24 16.21 -6.08 -12.72
C LEU A 24 16.19 -7.61 -12.77
N GLY A 25 16.29 -8.24 -11.61
CA GLY A 25 16.10 -9.68 -11.48
C GLY A 25 15.39 -9.99 -10.18
N THR A 26 14.24 -10.67 -10.25
CA THR A 26 13.58 -11.29 -9.09
C THR A 26 13.61 -12.80 -9.21
N THR A 27 13.39 -13.50 -8.10
CA THR A 27 13.44 -14.96 -8.01
C THR A 27 12.11 -15.54 -7.53
N SER A 28 11.78 -16.76 -7.97
CA SER A 28 10.54 -17.45 -7.58
C SER A 28 10.52 -17.95 -6.13
N ASN A 29 11.66 -17.92 -5.44
CA ASN A 29 11.77 -18.30 -4.03
C ASN A 29 11.39 -17.18 -3.05
N THR A 30 11.08 -15.97 -3.54
CA THR A 30 10.61 -14.87 -2.69
C THR A 30 9.23 -15.18 -2.12
N LYS A 31 9.06 -15.11 -0.79
CA LYS A 31 7.77 -15.41 -0.15
C LYS A 31 7.11 -14.17 0.42
N THR A 32 7.91 -13.20 0.83
CA THR A 32 7.45 -12.01 1.53
C THR A 32 7.73 -10.74 0.72
N LEU A 33 6.99 -9.68 1.03
CA LEU A 33 7.26 -8.34 0.50
C LEU A 33 8.67 -7.87 0.86
N ARG A 34 9.15 -8.24 2.06
CA ARG A 34 10.51 -7.98 2.54
C ARG A 34 11.58 -8.53 1.62
N ASP A 35 11.42 -9.78 1.18
CA ASP A 35 12.38 -10.46 0.29
C ASP A 35 12.46 -9.71 -1.05
N THR A 36 11.30 -9.34 -1.59
CA THR A 36 11.21 -8.64 -2.87
C THR A 36 11.79 -7.22 -2.78
N ILE A 37 11.56 -6.50 -1.69
CA ILE A 37 12.21 -5.21 -1.41
C ILE A 37 13.73 -5.36 -1.34
N SER A 38 14.23 -6.36 -0.61
CA SER A 38 15.66 -6.63 -0.45
C SER A 38 16.35 -6.87 -1.80
N ILE A 39 15.73 -7.67 -2.67
CA ILE A 39 16.28 -8.02 -3.98
C ILE A 39 16.27 -6.82 -4.94
N ILE A 40 15.20 -6.03 -4.94
CA ILE A 40 15.01 -4.95 -5.92
C ILE A 40 15.72 -3.67 -5.50
N LEU A 41 15.56 -3.27 -4.24
CA LEU A 41 16.08 -2.00 -3.72
C LEU A 41 17.40 -2.17 -2.93
N GLY A 42 17.80 -3.41 -2.66
CA GLY A 42 19.00 -3.74 -1.91
C GLY A 42 18.77 -3.79 -0.39
N THR A 43 19.65 -4.53 0.28
CA THR A 43 19.64 -4.71 1.74
C THR A 43 19.88 -3.40 2.50
N LYS A 44 20.62 -2.46 1.91
CA LYS A 44 20.85 -1.11 2.49
C LYS A 44 19.55 -0.33 2.59
N THR A 45 18.74 -0.32 1.53
CA THR A 45 17.42 0.32 1.58
C THR A 45 16.53 -0.39 2.59
N LEU A 46 16.51 -1.72 2.59
CA LEU A 46 15.70 -2.47 3.54
C LEU A 46 16.06 -2.16 5.02
N SER A 47 17.34 -1.93 5.34
CA SER A 47 17.75 -1.62 6.71
C SER A 47 17.31 -0.23 7.18
N SER A 48 17.03 0.70 6.27
CA SER A 48 16.45 2.01 6.58
C SER A 48 14.92 2.01 6.67
N LEU A 49 14.25 0.89 6.36
CA LEU A 49 12.80 0.78 6.44
C LEU A 49 12.35 0.16 7.77
N LYS A 50 11.11 0.46 8.17
CA LYS A 50 10.37 -0.15 9.27
C LYS A 50 9.09 -0.76 8.71
N GLU A 51 8.79 -1.98 9.13
CA GLU A 51 7.54 -2.66 8.81
C GLU A 51 6.40 -2.03 9.61
N PHE A 52 5.23 -1.87 8.98
CA PHE A 52 4.03 -1.37 9.63
C PHE A 52 2.79 -2.11 9.13
N GLU A 53 1.80 -2.18 10.00
CA GLU A 53 0.53 -2.85 9.79
C GLU A 53 -0.54 -2.06 10.54
N VAL A 54 -1.63 -1.71 9.85
CA VAL A 54 -2.74 -0.93 10.38
C VAL A 54 -4.03 -1.57 9.94
N ASP A 55 -4.86 -1.94 10.90
CA ASP A 55 -6.24 -2.30 10.68
C ASP A 55 -7.11 -1.03 10.70
N LEU A 56 -7.86 -0.80 9.63
CA LEU A 56 -8.75 0.35 9.49
C LEU A 56 -10.22 -0.02 9.72
N CYS A 57 -10.53 -1.28 10.05
CA CYS A 57 -11.91 -1.71 10.30
C CYS A 57 -12.56 -0.89 11.42
N ASP A 58 -11.83 -0.62 12.51
CA ASP A 58 -12.34 0.12 13.67
C ASP A 58 -12.63 1.60 13.35
N VAL A 59 -11.86 2.21 12.45
CA VAL A 59 -12.05 3.62 12.06
C VAL A 59 -13.22 3.77 11.10
N LEU A 60 -13.43 2.77 10.23
CA LEU A 60 -14.46 2.83 9.18
C LEU A 60 -15.85 2.42 9.66
N THR A 61 -15.94 1.67 10.77
CA THR A 61 -17.21 1.38 11.45
C THR A 61 -17.76 2.62 12.14
N GLU A 62 -16.91 3.48 12.71
CA GLU A 62 -17.32 4.76 13.29
C GLU A 62 -17.68 5.81 12.22
N SER A 63 -17.11 5.69 11.03
CA SER A 63 -17.30 6.64 9.93
C SER A 63 -18.29 6.16 8.87
N SER A 64 -19.29 5.34 9.20
CA SER A 64 -20.40 5.06 8.30
C SER A 64 -21.43 6.19 8.40
N PRO A 65 -21.42 7.23 7.54
CA PRO A 65 -22.65 7.94 7.28
C PRO A 65 -23.57 6.92 6.61
N SER A 66 -24.77 6.75 7.16
CA SER A 66 -25.90 6.16 6.45
C SER A 66 -25.83 6.62 5.00
N THR A 67 -25.78 5.66 4.09
CA THR A 67 -25.85 5.90 2.65
C THR A 67 -27.10 6.74 2.37
N GLU A 68 -26.97 8.05 2.28
CA GLU A 68 -27.94 8.94 1.65
C GLU A 68 -27.87 8.67 0.14
N ARG A 69 -28.48 7.55 -0.24
CA ARG A 69 -29.00 7.39 -1.59
C ARG A 69 -30.21 8.31 -1.67
N ASN A 70 -30.02 9.46 -2.32
CA ASN A 70 -31.11 10.26 -2.84
C ASN A 70 -31.97 9.40 -3.77
N GLU A 71 -33.06 8.86 -3.23
CA GLU A 71 -34.23 8.48 -4.02
C GLU A 71 -35.39 9.32 -3.49
N GLU A 72 -35.68 10.40 -4.21
CA GLU A 72 -36.97 11.08 -4.14
C GLU A 72 -38.05 10.05 -4.49
N ASN A 73 -38.89 9.69 -3.51
CA ASN A 73 -40.37 9.75 -3.61
C ASN A 73 -41.06 9.06 -2.42
N ASP A 74 -41.84 9.89 -1.71
CA ASP A 74 -43.15 9.64 -1.10
C ASP A 74 -43.45 8.37 -0.28
N SER A 75 -43.72 8.63 1.00
CA SER A 75 -44.89 8.17 1.80
C SER A 75 -44.52 7.59 3.17
N GLU A 76 -45.06 8.25 4.18
CA GLU A 76 -45.15 7.89 5.59
C GLU A 76 -45.62 6.44 5.80
N THR A 77 -45.05 5.71 6.78
CA THR A 77 -45.79 4.93 7.81
C THR A 77 -44.79 4.30 8.81
N GLN A 78 -45.27 4.19 10.05
CA GLN A 78 -44.63 3.88 11.32
C GLN A 78 -43.95 2.50 11.46
N GLN A 79 -42.99 2.47 12.39
CA GLN A 79 -42.62 1.37 13.30
C GLN A 79 -42.74 -0.07 12.79
N ASN A 80 -41.59 -0.73 12.59
CA ASN A 80 -41.43 -2.12 13.03
C ASN A 80 -39.96 -2.46 13.31
N LYS A 81 -39.72 -2.73 14.59
CA LYS A 81 -38.55 -3.37 15.17
C LYS A 81 -38.31 -4.70 14.44
N SER A 82 -37.31 -4.71 13.57
CA SER A 82 -36.89 -5.89 12.83
C SER A 82 -35.41 -6.09 13.11
N GLU A 83 -35.10 -7.22 13.73
CA GLU A 83 -33.76 -7.79 13.83
C GLU A 83 -33.20 -7.90 12.40
N GLN A 84 -32.46 -6.88 11.96
CA GLN A 84 -31.72 -6.97 10.72
C GLN A 84 -30.49 -7.84 10.99
N ASN A 85 -30.55 -9.07 10.50
CA ASN A 85 -29.37 -9.84 10.11
C ASN A 85 -28.45 -8.92 9.28
N THR A 86 -27.50 -8.25 9.92
CA THR A 86 -26.45 -7.48 9.25
C THR A 86 -25.28 -8.42 8.96
N ASP A 87 -25.53 -9.47 8.20
CA ASP A 87 -24.49 -10.23 7.48
C ASP A 87 -24.12 -9.50 6.16
N SER A 88 -24.13 -8.17 6.18
CA SER A 88 -23.43 -7.40 5.16
C SER A 88 -21.94 -7.52 5.48
N PRO A 89 -21.08 -8.05 4.59
CA PRO A 89 -19.66 -8.11 4.86
C PRO A 89 -19.15 -6.68 5.05
N THR A 90 -18.85 -6.32 6.30
CA THR A 90 -18.19 -5.06 6.60
C THR A 90 -16.89 -5.03 5.82
N ALA A 91 -16.68 -3.97 5.04
CA ALA A 91 -15.49 -3.87 4.22
C ALA A 91 -14.26 -3.86 5.15
N GLN A 92 -13.50 -4.95 5.15
CA GLN A 92 -12.29 -5.06 5.95
C GLN A 92 -11.14 -4.37 5.22
N TRP A 93 -10.63 -3.30 5.79
CA TRP A 93 -9.53 -2.53 5.23
C TRP A 93 -8.28 -2.72 6.05
N HIS A 94 -7.25 -3.25 5.40
CA HIS A 94 -5.98 -3.58 6.03
C HIS A 94 -4.83 -2.99 5.23
N VAL A 95 -3.99 -2.18 5.89
CA VAL A 95 -2.83 -1.55 5.26
C VAL A 95 -1.57 -2.11 5.89
N ARG A 96 -0.72 -2.71 5.05
CA ARG A 96 0.57 -3.25 5.48
C ARG A 96 1.67 -2.84 4.52
N GLY A 97 2.87 -2.68 5.02
CA GLY A 97 4.01 -2.35 4.17
C GLY A 97 5.26 -1.97 4.94
N TYR A 98 6.12 -1.24 4.24
CA TYR A 98 7.39 -0.75 4.75
C TYR A 98 7.45 0.76 4.54
N ILE A 99 7.83 1.49 5.58
CA ILE A 99 8.00 2.94 5.56
C ILE A 99 9.43 3.29 5.98
N SER A 100 10.00 4.35 5.42
CA SER A 100 11.30 4.86 5.87
C SER A 100 11.25 5.23 7.34
N LYS A 101 12.29 4.82 8.09
CA LYS A 101 12.52 5.32 9.45
C LYS A 101 12.62 6.84 9.40
N ILE A 102 12.10 7.50 10.44
CA ILE A 102 12.19 8.95 10.57
C ILE A 102 13.69 9.32 10.52
N PRO A 103 14.10 10.29 9.69
CA PRO A 103 15.49 10.70 9.63
C PRO A 103 15.87 11.29 10.98
N ASN A 104 16.67 10.53 11.76
CA ASN A 104 17.44 11.11 12.84
C ASN A 104 18.26 12.25 12.23
N SER A 105 18.27 13.41 12.88
CA SER A 105 18.66 14.74 12.39
C SER A 105 20.06 14.92 11.76
N SER A 106 20.80 13.86 11.43
CA SER A 106 22.19 13.91 10.94
C SER A 106 22.41 13.54 9.48
N ASN A 107 21.43 13.00 8.74
CA ASN A 107 21.67 12.46 7.39
C ASN A 107 21.00 13.30 6.29
N SER A 108 21.29 14.60 6.29
CA SER A 108 20.81 15.64 5.37
C SER A 108 21.45 15.59 3.97
N GLY A 109 21.70 14.39 3.43
CA GLY A 109 22.39 14.23 2.15
C GLY A 109 21.96 13.03 1.31
N GLU A 110 21.37 11.99 1.90
CA GLU A 110 20.73 10.94 1.12
C GLU A 110 19.37 11.45 0.69
N ARG A 111 19.25 11.86 -0.59
CA ARG A 111 17.96 11.89 -1.27
C ARG A 111 17.35 10.50 -1.13
N LEU A 112 16.55 10.28 -0.08
CA LEU A 112 15.59 9.18 -0.07
C LEU A 112 14.86 9.33 -1.39
N ARG A 113 15.02 8.34 -2.27
CA ARG A 113 14.31 8.35 -3.53
C ARG A 113 12.83 8.52 -3.20
N ASP A 114 12.15 9.45 -3.87
CA ASP A 114 10.70 9.62 -3.78
C ASP A 114 9.97 8.42 -4.45
N GLU A 115 10.41 7.20 -4.14
CA GLU A 115 9.85 5.97 -4.67
C GLU A 115 8.77 5.48 -3.69
N GLN A 116 7.61 6.12 -3.78
CA GLN A 116 6.39 5.64 -3.13
C GLN A 116 5.66 4.73 -4.10
N CYS A 117 5.35 3.51 -3.65
CA CYS A 117 4.58 2.57 -4.44
C CYS A 117 3.45 1.99 -3.59
N TYR A 118 2.28 1.85 -4.19
CA TYR A 118 1.09 1.34 -3.53
C TYR A 118 0.51 0.18 -4.31
N SER A 119 -0.21 -0.68 -3.60
CA SER A 119 -1.03 -1.71 -4.23
C SER A 119 -2.33 -1.90 -3.47
N ILE A 120 -3.40 -2.16 -4.20
CA ILE A 120 -4.67 -2.65 -3.65
C ILE A 120 -4.84 -4.07 -4.15
N ASN A 121 -4.99 -5.03 -3.23
CA ASN A 121 -5.11 -6.45 -3.56
C ASN A 121 -4.01 -6.95 -4.52
N LYS A 122 -2.76 -6.54 -4.23
CA LYS A 122 -1.53 -6.85 -5.01
C LYS A 122 -1.47 -6.22 -6.41
N ARG A 123 -2.44 -5.39 -6.80
CA ARG A 123 -2.40 -4.63 -8.06
C ARG A 123 -1.76 -3.26 -7.81
N PRO A 124 -0.69 -2.89 -8.54
CA PRO A 124 -0.10 -1.56 -8.43
C PRO A 124 -1.14 -0.48 -8.73
N VAL A 125 -1.19 0.54 -7.89
CA VAL A 125 -2.08 1.70 -8.06
C VAL A 125 -1.34 2.97 -7.72
N ASP A 126 -1.81 4.09 -8.26
CA ASP A 126 -1.42 5.42 -7.80
C ASP A 126 -2.50 5.95 -6.85
N LEU A 127 -2.08 6.50 -5.71
CA LEU A 127 -2.98 7.02 -4.68
C LEU A 127 -2.58 8.46 -4.27
N PRO A 128 -2.71 9.47 -5.14
CA PRO A 128 -2.15 10.81 -4.90
C PRO A 128 -2.65 11.47 -3.60
N ARG A 129 -3.92 11.28 -3.26
CA ARG A 129 -4.51 11.80 -2.01
C ARG A 129 -3.89 11.14 -0.78
N PHE A 130 -3.75 9.81 -0.82
CA PHE A 130 -3.10 9.06 0.24
C PHE A 130 -1.63 9.46 0.36
N SER A 131 -0.89 9.58 -0.75
CA SER A 131 0.50 10.02 -0.75
C SER A 131 0.67 11.39 -0.11
N ARG A 132 -0.19 12.37 -0.44
CA ARG A 132 -0.15 13.71 0.17
C ARG A 132 -0.32 13.63 1.69
N MET A 133 -1.41 13.01 2.14
CA MET A 133 -1.72 12.86 3.58
C MET A 133 -0.60 12.10 4.31
N PHE A 134 -0.15 10.98 3.75
CA PHE A 134 0.88 10.14 4.36
C PHE A 134 2.22 10.90 4.50
N ASN A 135 2.57 11.71 3.51
CA ASN A 135 3.75 12.56 3.55
C ASN A 135 3.67 13.67 4.59
N GLU A 136 2.49 14.27 4.78
CA GLU A 136 2.27 15.26 5.83
C GLU A 136 2.47 14.64 7.21
N VAL A 137 1.85 13.49 7.47
CA VAL A 137 2.02 12.75 8.73
C VAL A 137 3.48 12.37 8.95
N TRP A 138 4.14 11.76 7.96
CA TRP A 138 5.53 11.30 8.09
C TRP A 138 6.52 12.44 8.39
N ARG A 139 6.29 13.65 7.85
CA ARG A 139 7.13 14.83 8.14
C ARG A 139 6.83 15.47 9.49
N SER A 140 5.68 15.18 10.08
CA SER A 140 5.26 15.73 11.38
C SER A 140 5.72 14.89 12.58
N LEU A 141 6.19 13.66 12.32
CA LEU A 141 6.75 12.73 13.32
C LEU A 141 8.22 13.02 13.58
#